data_AF-A0AA42YI23-F1
#
_entry.id   AF-A0AA42YI23-F1
#
_cell.length_a   1.000
_cell.length_b   1.000
_cell.length_c   1.000
_cell.angle_alpha   90.00
_cell.angle_beta   90.00
_cell.angle_gamma   90.00
#
_symmetry.space_group_name_H-M   'P 1'
#
loop_
_entity.id
_entity.type
_entity.pdbx_description
1 polymer ?
#
loop_
_entity_poly.entity_id
_entity_poly.type
_entity_poly.pdbx_seq_one_letter_code
_entity_poly.pdbx_strand_id
1 'polypeptide(L)'
;MDRTVQAYLADIGRRGGRKSRRVLDPETARAMVRVREARRAYRRFHAECFWSFDPAYPVGPADVAWVAAQLRKHGGRDAWLVARRLCP
;
A
#
# COMPACT_ATOMS: atom_id res chain seq x y z
N MET A 1 -7.52 5.15 23.26
CA MET A 1 -6.38 4.23 23.17
C MET A 1 -5.46 4.53 24.32
N ASP A 2 -5.07 3.53 25.10
CA ASP A 2 -4.30 3.71 26.34
C ASP A 2 -2.88 4.23 26.04
N ARG A 3 -2.42 5.23 26.81
CA ARG A 3 -1.10 5.85 26.69
C ARG A 3 0.03 4.85 26.93
N THR A 4 -0.21 3.88 27.82
CA THR A 4 0.74 2.80 28.12
C THR A 4 0.98 1.91 26.91
N VAL A 5 -0.09 1.61 26.15
CA VAL A 5 -0.02 0.80 24.93
C VAL A 5 0.72 1.56 23.82
N GLN A 6 0.47 2.86 23.65
CA GLN A 6 1.21 3.68 22.68
C GLN A 6 2.71 3.75 22.98
N ALA A 7 3.08 3.94 24.26
CA ALA A 7 4.47 4.01 24.68
C ALA A 7 5.20 2.68 24.43
N TYR A 8 4.54 1.55 24.73
CA TYR A 8 5.08 0.22 24.49
C TYR A 8 5.32 -0.05 22.99
N LEU A 9 4.33 0.26 22.13
CA LEU A 9 4.45 0.08 20.68
C LEU A 9 5.56 0.96 20.07
N ALA A 10 5.72 2.18 20.56
CA ALA A 10 6.79 3.08 20.12
C ALA A 10 8.19 2.57 20.52
N ASP A 11 8.34 2.01 21.72
CA ASP A 11 9.60 1.45 22.20
C ASP A 11 10.03 0.22 21.40
N ILE A 12 9.13 -0.76 21.19
CA ILE A 12 9.46 -1.96 20.40
C ILE A 12 9.78 -1.61 18.94
N GLY A 13 9.08 -0.62 18.36
CA GLY A 13 9.37 -0.13 17.01
C GLY A 13 10.77 0.50 16.91
N ARG A 14 11.16 1.29 17.91
CA ARG A 14 12.49 1.92 17.99
C ARG A 14 13.60 0.90 18.16
N ARG A 15 13.41 -0.13 18.99
CA ARG A 15 14.35 -1.25 19.15
C ARG A 15 14.51 -2.05 17.86
N GLY A 16 13.41 -2.34 17.17
CA GLY A 16 13.41 -2.98 15.86
C GLY A 16 14.17 -2.17 14.81
N GLY A 17 13.94 -0.85 14.75
CA GLY A 17 14.66 0.07 13.88
C GLY A 17 16.16 0.15 14.19
N ARG A 18 16.55 0.17 15.47
CA ARG A 18 17.97 0.17 15.88
C ARG A 18 18.67 -1.16 15.57
N LYS A 19 17.98 -2.29 15.74
CA LYS A 19 18.52 -3.63 15.42
C LYS A 19 18.64 -3.84 13.91
N SER A 20 17.67 -3.36 13.14
CA SER A 20 17.71 -3.32 11.69
C SER A 20 18.60 -2.18 11.21
N ARG A 21 19.93 -2.37 11.21
CA ARG A 21 20.92 -1.41 10.67
C ARG A 21 20.80 -1.12 9.16
N ARG A 22 19.76 -1.62 8.48
CA ARG A 22 19.49 -1.25 7.09
C ARG A 22 18.91 0.16 7.09
N VAL A 23 19.70 1.12 6.65
CA VAL A 23 19.17 2.42 6.23
C VAL A 23 18.18 2.10 5.12
N LEU A 24 16.89 2.21 5.44
CA LEU A 24 15.84 2.13 4.43
C LEU A 24 15.88 3.45 3.70
N ASP A 25 16.42 3.43 2.50
CA ASP A 25 16.43 4.61 1.64
C ASP A 25 14.98 5.14 1.50
N PRO A 26 14.76 6.47 1.57
CA PRO A 26 13.43 7.07 1.45
C PRO A 26 12.67 6.61 0.20
N GLU A 27 13.35 6.34 -0.91
CA GLU A 27 12.71 5.83 -2.12
C GLU A 27 12.19 4.40 -1.93
N THR A 28 12.98 3.52 -1.33
CA THR A 28 12.61 2.15 -0.97
C THR A 28 11.42 2.17 -0.01
N ALA A 29 11.42 3.07 0.99
CA ALA A 29 10.29 3.24 1.90
C ALA A 29 9.01 3.65 1.15
N ARG A 30 9.11 4.62 0.24
CA ARG A 30 7.98 5.05 -0.61
C ARG A 30 7.48 3.92 -1.51
N ALA A 31 8.39 3.15 -2.11
CA ALA A 31 8.04 1.99 -2.93
C ALA A 31 7.25 0.94 -2.13
N MET A 32 7.69 0.62 -0.91
CA MET A 32 6.96 -0.30 -0.03
C MET A 32 5.55 0.20 0.30
N VAL A 33 5.40 1.51 0.57
CA VAL A 33 4.10 2.13 0.82
C VAL A 33 3.22 2.06 -0.42
N ARG A 34 3.75 2.34 -1.62
CA ARG A 34 3.01 2.22 -2.88
C ARG A 34 2.46 0.80 -3.09
N VAL A 35 3.26 -0.24 -2.82
CA VAL A 35 2.78 -1.63 -2.92
C VAL A 35 1.67 -1.92 -1.91
N ARG A 36 1.80 -1.45 -0.66
CA ARG A 36 0.75 -1.63 0.36
C ARG A 36 -0.55 -0.93 -0.02
N GLU A 37 -0.47 0.30 -0.51
CA GLU A 37 -1.64 1.05 -0.96
C GLU A 37 -2.25 0.41 -2.21
N ALA A 38 -1.45 -0.11 -3.15
CA ALA A 38 -1.94 -0.84 -4.31
C ALA A 38 -2.71 -2.10 -3.91
N ARG A 39 -2.18 -2.90 -2.96
CA ARG A 39 -2.89 -4.05 -2.37
C ARG A 39 -4.21 -3.65 -1.72
N ARG A 40 -4.23 -2.53 -1.00
CA ARG A 40 -5.44 -2.02 -0.35
C ARG A 40 -6.48 -1.59 -1.39
N ALA A 41 -6.05 -0.90 -2.44
CA ALA A 41 -6.91 -0.46 -3.52
C ALA A 41 -7.47 -1.64 -4.33
N TYR A 42 -6.62 -2.62 -4.65
CA TYR A 42 -7.00 -3.85 -5.35
C TYR A 42 -8.15 -4.56 -4.63
N ARG A 43 -8.01 -4.78 -3.30
CA ARG A 43 -9.08 -5.39 -2.49
C ARG A 43 -10.32 -4.53 -2.40
N ARG A 44 -10.16 -3.22 -2.20
CA ARG A 44 -11.29 -2.28 -2.04
C ARG A 44 -12.15 -2.22 -3.30
N PHE A 45 -11.53 -2.16 -4.47
CA PHE A 45 -12.20 -1.99 -5.76
C PHE A 45 -12.27 -3.32 -6.53
N HIS A 46 -12.17 -4.47 -5.87
CA HIS A 46 -12.11 -5.76 -6.54
C HIS A 46 -13.35 -6.00 -7.41
N ALA A 47 -14.54 -5.86 -6.83
CA ALA A 47 -15.80 -6.08 -7.53
C ALA A 47 -16.03 -5.13 -8.72
N GLU A 48 -15.48 -3.91 -8.67
CA GLU A 48 -15.70 -2.88 -9.70
C GLU A 48 -14.63 -2.93 -10.80
N CYS A 49 -13.35 -3.00 -10.41
CA CYS A 49 -12.21 -2.83 -11.30
C CYS A 49 -11.47 -4.14 -11.59
N PHE A 50 -11.63 -5.17 -10.76
CA PHE A 50 -10.81 -6.39 -10.82
C PHE A 50 -11.64 -7.68 -10.73
N TRP A 51 -12.94 -7.64 -11.04
CA TRP A 51 -13.88 -8.73 -10.80
C TRP A 51 -13.47 -10.04 -11.49
N SER A 52 -12.77 -9.95 -12.62
CA SER A 52 -12.26 -11.08 -13.41
C SER A 52 -10.94 -11.65 -12.92
N PHE A 53 -10.27 -11.00 -11.96
CA PHE A 53 -8.98 -11.40 -11.43
C PHE A 53 -9.12 -12.12 -10.09
N ASP A 54 -8.14 -12.97 -9.76
CA ASP A 54 -8.10 -13.68 -8.48
C ASP A 54 -8.10 -12.69 -7.29
N PRO A 55 -9.10 -12.69 -6.40
CA PRO A 55 -9.14 -11.82 -5.23
C PRO A 55 -7.94 -11.99 -4.28
N ALA A 56 -7.25 -13.14 -4.34
CA ALA A 56 -6.04 -13.43 -3.58
C ALA A 56 -4.73 -13.07 -4.32
N TYR A 57 -4.80 -12.44 -5.50
CA TYR A 57 -3.62 -12.12 -6.31
C TYR A 57 -2.57 -11.31 -5.51
N PRO A 58 -1.32 -11.79 -5.45
CA PRO A 58 -0.28 -11.16 -4.64
C PRO A 58 0.34 -9.95 -5.35
N VAL A 59 -0.35 -8.80 -5.32
CA VAL A 59 0.14 -7.54 -5.91
C VAL A 59 1.56 -7.21 -5.40
N GLY A 60 2.52 -7.14 -6.33
CA GLY A 60 3.91 -6.79 -6.13
C GLY A 60 4.28 -5.39 -6.65
N PRO A 61 5.58 -5.04 -6.63
CA PRO A 61 6.06 -3.74 -7.10
C PRO A 61 5.78 -3.48 -8.58
N ALA A 62 5.93 -4.48 -9.44
CA ALA A 62 5.68 -4.36 -10.88
C ALA A 62 4.19 -4.11 -11.21
N ASP A 63 3.29 -4.56 -10.34
CA ASP A 63 1.85 -4.47 -10.56
C ASP A 63 1.27 -3.08 -10.23
N VAL A 64 2.01 -2.23 -9.51
CA VAL A 64 1.48 -0.93 -9.02
C VAL A 64 0.96 -0.06 -10.16
N ALA A 65 1.71 0.00 -11.27
CA ALA A 65 1.31 0.76 -12.45
C ALA A 65 0.04 0.19 -13.11
N TRP A 66 -0.07 -1.14 -13.18
CA TRP A 66 -1.24 -1.83 -13.70
C TRP A 66 -2.48 -1.62 -12.83
N VAL A 67 -2.35 -1.73 -11.50
CA VAL A 67 -3.45 -1.43 -10.56
C VAL A 67 -3.94 0.00 -10.75
N ALA A 68 -3.03 0.97 -10.84
CA ALA A 68 -3.40 2.36 -11.08
C ALA A 68 -4.12 2.55 -12.42
N ALA A 69 -3.69 1.86 -13.47
CA ALA A 69 -4.33 1.93 -14.79
C ALA A 69 -5.77 1.36 -14.76
N GLN A 70 -5.98 0.20 -14.13
CA GLN A 70 -7.32 -0.40 -13.99
C GLN A 70 -8.27 0.50 -13.20
N LEU A 71 -7.81 1.04 -12.07
CA LEU A 71 -8.60 1.97 -11.26
C LEU A 71 -9.01 3.22 -12.05
N ARG A 72 -8.10 3.80 -12.84
CA ARG A 72 -8.40 4.97 -13.69
C ARG A 72 -9.39 4.64 -14.80
N LYS A 73 -9.34 3.43 -15.36
CA LYS A 73 -10.16 3.01 -16.49
C LYS A 73 -11.58 2.63 -16.07
N HIS A 74 -11.75 1.99 -14.91
CA HIS A 74 -13.01 1.33 -14.55
C HIS A 74 -13.68 1.84 -13.26
N GLY A 75 -12.96 2.45 -12.32
CA GLY A 75 -13.48 2.68 -10.95
C GLY A 75 -14.04 4.08 -10.65
N GLY A 76 -14.34 4.87 -11.67
CA GLY A 76 -14.91 6.21 -11.50
C GLY A 76 -14.00 7.17 -10.70
N ARG A 77 -14.60 8.20 -10.09
CA ARG A 77 -13.85 9.30 -9.45
C ARG A 77 -13.04 8.85 -8.24
N ASP A 78 -13.60 8.01 -7.39
CA ASP A 78 -12.96 7.59 -6.15
C ASP A 78 -11.74 6.71 -6.40
N ALA A 79 -11.86 5.72 -7.30
CA ALA A 79 -10.73 4.90 -7.72
C ALA A 79 -9.66 5.73 -8.43
N TRP A 80 -10.06 6.70 -9.24
CA TRP A 80 -9.12 7.60 -9.91
C TRP A 80 -8.28 8.43 -8.93
N LEU A 81 -8.89 8.97 -7.87
CA LEU A 81 -8.18 9.70 -6.82
C LEU A 81 -7.18 8.81 -6.07
N VAL A 82 -7.53 7.54 -5.83
CA VAL A 82 -6.61 6.55 -5.25
C VAL A 82 -5.47 6.25 -6.21
N ALA A 83 -5.75 6.02 -7.50
CA ALA A 83 -4.75 5.75 -8.52
C ALA A 83 -3.74 6.90 -8.69
N ARG A 84 -4.17 8.16 -8.53
CA ARG A 84 -3.28 9.34 -8.55
C ARG A 84 -2.28 9.33 -7.40
N ARG A 85 -2.62 8.74 -6.26
CA ARG A 85 -1.71 8.64 -5.09
C ARG A 85 -0.70 7.49 -5.25
N LEU A 86 -1.07 6.44 -5.98
CA LEU A 86 -0.19 5.29 -6.23
C LEU A 86 0.95 5.61 -7.19
N CYS A 87 0.64 6.36 -8.24
CA CYS A 87 1.59 6.80 -9.26
C CYS A 87 1.35 8.29 -9.53
N PRO A 88 2.03 9.19 -8.79
CA PRO A 88 1.98 10.63 -9.02
C PRO A 88 2.59 11.02 -10.37
#